data_AF-A0A7R9DHV6-F1
#
_entry.id   AF-A0A7R9DHV6-F1
#
_cell.length_a   1.000
_cell.length_b   1.000
_cell.length_c   1.000
_cell.angle_alpha   90.00
_cell.angle_beta   90.00
_cell.angle_gamma   90.00
#
_symmetry.space_group_name_H-M   'P 1'
#
loop_
_entity.id
_entity.type
_entity.pdbx_description
1 polymer ?
#
loop_
_entity_poly.entity_id
_entity_poly.type
_entity_poly.pdbx_seq_one_letter_code
_entity_poly.pdbx_strand_id
1 'polypeptide(L)'
;MAPPPMSSLLPDPIAHINTFCSYVTMLADHGSKDEIKLRAAQELSENFEASTSVPFPLKVILSSSEYPTFLDHSMKKFLKILQDGEPLFIGEYNIQQVRKLILEMIHRFPSNDHLRPYVKHILTLMLKLLETDNEENALVCLRIINELHRHFRPTFNPEVRSRNIQHFLNFVKTIYRELPNHLSNIFEPRPNYRVTDLSDINVDQIITKIYSITPIYTDQTTTNGAAIHVSVMRARC
;
A
#
# COMPACT_ATOMS: atom_id res chain seq x y z
N MET A 1 3.32 -38.40 41.08
CA MET A 1 3.10 -38.11 39.64
C MET A 1 3.08 -36.61 39.46
N ALA A 2 4.14 -36.04 38.88
CA ALA A 2 4.12 -34.65 38.44
C ALA A 2 3.24 -34.53 37.18
N PRO A 3 2.52 -33.41 36.97
CA PRO A 3 1.75 -33.22 35.75
C PRO A 3 2.69 -33.15 34.53
N PRO A 4 2.26 -33.59 33.34
CA PRO A 4 3.08 -33.48 32.15
C PRO A 4 3.33 -32.00 31.83
N PRO A 5 4.50 -31.65 31.25
CA PRO A 5 4.72 -30.30 30.78
C PRO A 5 3.69 -30.00 29.69
N MET A 6 2.90 -28.94 29.86
CA MET A 6 2.14 -28.34 28.77
C MET A 6 3.16 -27.90 27.72
N SER A 7 3.37 -28.72 26.70
CA SER A 7 3.96 -28.29 25.45
C SER A 7 3.00 -27.25 24.87
N SER A 8 3.35 -25.98 25.06
CA SER A 8 2.83 -24.91 24.22
C SER A 8 3.12 -25.32 22.77
N LEU A 9 2.08 -25.77 22.07
CA LEU A 9 2.11 -25.99 20.62
C LEU A 9 2.42 -24.64 19.98
N LEU A 10 3.72 -24.36 19.82
CA LEU A 10 4.18 -23.34 18.90
C LEU A 10 3.66 -23.76 17.52
N PRO A 11 2.85 -22.93 16.85
CA PRO A 11 2.31 -23.29 15.56
C PRO A 11 3.45 -23.51 14.55
N ASP A 12 3.30 -24.53 13.70
CA ASP A 12 4.32 -24.96 12.73
C ASP A 12 4.70 -23.79 11.80
N PRO A 13 5.96 -23.28 11.87
CA PRO A 13 6.45 -22.18 11.04
C PRO A 13 6.22 -22.41 9.53
N ILE A 14 6.34 -23.66 9.08
CA ILE A 14 6.24 -24.03 7.67
C ILE A 14 4.79 -23.95 7.20
N ALA A 15 3.83 -24.40 8.03
CA ALA A 15 2.41 -24.30 7.71
C ALA A 15 1.94 -22.85 7.54
N HIS A 16 2.45 -21.95 8.40
CA HIS A 16 2.19 -20.51 8.27
C HIS A 16 2.77 -19.92 6.98
N ILE A 17 4.02 -20.24 6.64
CA ILE A 17 4.65 -19.76 5.40
C ILE A 17 3.88 -20.23 4.16
N ASN A 18 3.46 -21.49 4.13
CA ASN A 18 2.65 -22.02 3.03
C ASN A 18 1.30 -21.30 2.90
N THR A 19 0.68 -20.99 4.03
CA THR A 19 -0.58 -20.23 4.06
C THR A 19 -0.37 -18.81 3.51
N PHE A 20 0.70 -18.12 3.91
CA PHE A 20 1.03 -16.80 3.38
C PHE A 20 1.37 -16.82 1.89
N CYS A 21 2.12 -17.81 1.42
CA CYS A 21 2.38 -18.02 -0.01
C CYS A 21 1.07 -18.21 -0.80
N SER A 22 0.09 -18.91 -0.22
CA SER A 22 -1.24 -19.08 -0.82
C SER A 22 -1.97 -17.74 -0.95
N TYR A 23 -2.02 -16.93 0.12
CA TYR A 23 -2.61 -15.59 0.07
C TYR A 23 -1.92 -14.70 -0.98
N VAL A 24 -0.59 -14.65 -0.98
CA VAL A 24 0.19 -13.91 -1.99
C VAL A 24 -0.15 -14.34 -3.42
N THR A 25 -0.33 -15.64 -3.64
CA THR A 25 -0.69 -16.18 -4.96
C THR A 25 -2.10 -15.76 -5.36
N MET A 26 -3.04 -15.77 -4.43
CA MET A 26 -4.43 -15.34 -4.67
C MET A 26 -4.54 -13.85 -4.98
N LEU A 27 -3.71 -13.00 -4.36
CA LEU A 27 -3.66 -11.56 -4.70
C LEU A 27 -3.28 -11.31 -6.16
N ALA A 28 -2.44 -12.18 -6.73
CA ALA A 28 -1.97 -12.07 -8.10
C ALA A 28 -2.88 -12.77 -9.13
N ASP A 29 -3.94 -13.44 -8.70
CA ASP A 29 -4.86 -14.13 -9.59
C ASP A 29 -5.89 -13.17 -10.21
N HIS A 30 -5.89 -13.04 -11.53
CA HIS A 30 -6.83 -12.18 -12.24
C HIS A 30 -8.27 -12.72 -12.23
N GLY A 31 -8.47 -14.02 -11.99
CA GLY A 31 -9.81 -14.63 -11.90
C GLY A 31 -10.50 -14.45 -10.55
N SER A 32 -9.76 -14.09 -9.51
CA SER A 32 -10.27 -13.92 -8.15
C SER A 32 -11.00 -12.59 -7.97
N LYS A 33 -12.16 -12.62 -7.29
CA LYS A 33 -12.95 -11.42 -6.95
C LYS A 33 -12.20 -10.49 -6.01
N ASP A 34 -12.38 -9.19 -6.17
CA ASP A 34 -11.65 -8.17 -5.38
C ASP A 34 -11.92 -8.25 -3.88
N GLU A 35 -13.13 -8.64 -3.47
CA GLU A 35 -13.47 -8.86 -2.06
C GLU A 35 -12.65 -10.00 -1.43
N ILE A 36 -12.43 -11.08 -2.18
CA ILE A 36 -11.63 -12.23 -1.72
C ILE A 36 -10.16 -11.81 -1.61
N LYS A 37 -9.66 -11.04 -2.57
CA LYS A 37 -8.31 -10.47 -2.52
C LYS A 37 -8.14 -9.56 -1.32
N LEU A 38 -9.11 -8.68 -1.06
CA LEU A 38 -9.07 -7.78 0.09
C LEU A 38 -8.98 -8.56 1.40
N ARG A 39 -9.83 -9.57 1.57
CA ARG A 39 -9.80 -10.41 2.78
C ARG A 39 -8.44 -11.08 2.97
N ALA A 40 -7.85 -11.64 1.92
CA ALA A 40 -6.52 -12.22 2.04
C ALA A 40 -5.40 -11.21 2.28
N ALA A 41 -5.49 -10.01 1.70
CA ALA A 41 -4.54 -8.95 1.97
C ALA A 41 -4.62 -8.49 3.44
N GLN A 42 -5.83 -8.41 4.01
CA GLN A 42 -6.05 -8.07 5.42
C GLN A 42 -5.47 -9.14 6.34
N GLU A 43 -5.84 -10.41 6.13
CA GLU A 43 -5.30 -11.55 6.90
C GLU A 43 -3.77 -11.60 6.81
N LEU A 44 -3.21 -11.40 5.62
CA LEU A 44 -1.76 -11.35 5.44
C LEU A 44 -1.15 -10.16 6.19
N SER A 45 -1.71 -8.95 6.07
CA SER A 45 -1.19 -7.74 6.70
C SER A 45 -1.25 -7.78 8.23
N GLU A 46 -2.34 -8.31 8.80
CA GLU A 46 -2.49 -8.51 10.24
C GLU A 46 -1.37 -9.39 10.78
N ASN A 47 -1.02 -10.46 10.05
CA ASN A 47 0.08 -11.36 10.40
C ASN A 47 1.48 -10.71 10.29
N PHE A 48 1.61 -9.57 9.60
CA PHE A 48 2.82 -8.73 9.57
C PHE A 48 2.86 -7.70 10.71
N GLU A 49 1.76 -7.44 11.42
CA GLU A 49 1.69 -6.37 12.42
C GLU A 49 2.41 -6.76 13.72
N ALA A 50 3.57 -6.14 13.95
CA ALA A 50 4.31 -6.28 15.19
C ALA A 50 3.67 -5.46 16.31
N SER A 51 2.58 -5.96 16.91
CA SER A 51 2.10 -5.37 18.17
C SER A 51 2.99 -5.83 19.32
N THR A 52 3.63 -4.85 19.95
CA THR A 52 4.81 -4.86 20.85
C THR A 52 4.67 -5.68 22.15
N SER A 53 3.64 -6.51 22.31
CA SER A 53 3.35 -7.23 23.57
C SER A 53 3.39 -8.76 23.46
N VAL A 54 3.55 -9.33 22.26
CA VAL A 54 3.65 -10.79 22.06
C VAL A 54 4.61 -11.12 20.91
N PRO A 55 5.39 -12.23 20.99
CA PRO A 55 6.25 -12.65 19.88
C PRO A 55 5.35 -13.10 18.72
N PHE A 56 5.11 -12.20 17.77
CA PHE A 56 4.14 -12.35 16.69
C PHE A 56 4.76 -13.07 15.46
N PRO A 57 3.97 -13.78 14.62
CA PRO A 57 4.38 -14.65 13.50
C PRO A 57 5.46 -14.15 12.55
N LEU A 58 5.58 -12.85 12.28
CA LEU A 58 6.66 -12.33 11.43
C LEU A 58 8.04 -12.69 12.02
N LYS A 59 8.22 -12.73 13.35
CA LYS A 59 9.48 -13.16 13.98
C LYS A 59 9.77 -14.65 13.72
N VAL A 60 8.73 -15.48 13.63
CA VAL A 60 8.82 -16.90 13.30
C VAL A 60 9.23 -17.08 11.84
N ILE A 61 8.59 -16.35 10.91
CA ILE A 61 8.97 -16.38 9.48
C ILE A 61 10.41 -15.88 9.32
N LEU A 62 10.76 -14.72 9.88
CA LEU A 62 12.10 -14.12 9.75
C LEU A 62 13.22 -14.98 10.35
N SER A 63 12.89 -15.87 11.29
CA SER A 63 13.83 -16.80 11.90
C SER A 63 13.83 -18.19 11.21
N SER A 64 12.94 -18.41 10.23
CA SER A 64 12.82 -19.67 9.50
C SER A 64 13.79 -19.69 8.30
N SER A 65 14.28 -20.89 7.97
CA SER A 65 15.15 -21.13 6.80
C SER A 65 14.47 -20.84 5.47
N GLU A 66 13.14 -20.84 5.45
CA GLU A 66 12.30 -20.67 4.26
C GLU A 66 12.01 -19.19 3.94
N TYR A 67 12.39 -18.27 4.83
CA TYR A 67 12.16 -16.83 4.65
C TYR A 67 12.67 -16.27 3.32
N PRO A 68 13.89 -16.58 2.83
CA PRO A 68 14.37 -16.03 1.56
C PRO A 68 13.48 -16.42 0.38
N THR A 69 12.96 -17.65 0.38
CA THR A 69 12.03 -18.17 -0.64
C THR A 69 10.69 -17.45 -0.56
N PHE A 70 10.14 -17.30 0.64
CA PHE A 70 8.91 -16.54 0.87
C PHE A 70 9.05 -15.07 0.42
N LEU A 71 10.16 -14.43 0.76
CA LEU A 71 10.46 -13.05 0.40
C LEU A 71 10.54 -12.89 -1.13
N ASP A 72 11.26 -13.78 -1.82
CA ASP A 72 11.37 -13.76 -3.28
C ASP A 72 9.99 -13.89 -3.96
N HIS A 73 9.19 -14.87 -3.53
CA HIS A 73 7.83 -15.08 -4.05
C HIS A 73 6.95 -13.84 -3.81
N SER A 74 6.95 -13.32 -2.58
CA SER A 74 6.16 -12.15 -2.19
C SER A 74 6.56 -10.91 -2.96
N MET A 75 7.85 -10.59 -3.03
CA MET A 75 8.37 -9.41 -3.74
C MET A 75 8.02 -9.44 -5.22
N LYS A 76 8.20 -10.59 -5.89
CA LYS A 76 7.85 -10.73 -7.32
C LYS A 76 6.38 -10.46 -7.58
N LYS A 77 5.49 -10.98 -6.73
CA LYS A 77 4.04 -10.82 -6.89
C LYS A 77 3.59 -9.41 -6.52
N PHE A 78 4.04 -8.87 -5.39
CA PHE A 78 3.69 -7.53 -4.95
C PHE A 78 4.12 -6.46 -5.94
N LEU A 79 5.38 -6.49 -6.40
CA LEU A 79 5.87 -5.52 -7.38
C LEU A 79 5.11 -5.63 -8.70
N LYS A 80 4.77 -6.85 -9.15
CA LYS A 80 3.98 -7.04 -10.36
C LYS A 80 2.56 -6.47 -10.24
N ILE A 81 1.86 -6.75 -9.14
CA ILE A 81 0.51 -6.22 -8.89
C ILE A 81 0.53 -4.68 -8.90
N LEU A 82 1.52 -4.08 -8.23
CA LEU A 82 1.67 -2.64 -8.14
C LEU A 82 2.06 -1.99 -9.49
N GLN A 83 2.84 -2.69 -10.31
CA GLN A 83 3.30 -2.22 -11.62
C GLN A 83 2.22 -2.32 -12.70
N ASP A 84 1.46 -3.42 -12.71
CA ASP A 84 0.44 -3.72 -13.72
C ASP A 84 -0.93 -3.10 -13.37
N GLY A 85 -1.17 -2.79 -12.09
CA GLY A 85 -2.42 -2.18 -11.62
C GLY A 85 -2.46 -0.67 -11.82
N GLU A 86 -3.60 -0.18 -12.31
CA GLU A 86 -3.89 1.25 -12.48
C GLU A 86 -4.19 1.94 -11.14
N PRO A 87 -3.90 3.25 -11.02
CA PRO A 87 -4.22 4.03 -9.82
C PRO A 87 -5.73 4.19 -9.68
N LEU A 88 -6.21 4.07 -8.43
CA LEU A 88 -7.62 4.16 -8.10
C LEU A 88 -7.82 5.25 -7.06
N PHE A 89 -8.86 6.05 -7.26
CA PHE A 89 -9.12 7.27 -6.49
C PHE A 89 -10.42 7.20 -5.69
N ILE A 90 -11.12 6.07 -5.67
CA ILE A 90 -12.25 5.83 -4.77
C ILE A 90 -11.78 4.94 -3.62
N GLY A 91 -11.87 5.43 -2.39
CA GLY A 91 -11.36 4.75 -1.19
C GLY A 91 -12.04 3.43 -0.89
N GLU A 92 -13.33 3.33 -1.22
CA GLU A 92 -14.17 2.16 -0.96
C GLU A 92 -13.92 1.01 -1.94
N TYR A 93 -13.11 1.22 -2.99
CA TYR A 93 -12.75 0.14 -3.91
C TYR A 93 -11.81 -0.86 -3.24
N ASN A 94 -12.25 -2.11 -3.16
CA ASN A 94 -11.50 -3.21 -2.56
C ASN A 94 -10.08 -3.34 -3.14
N ILE A 95 -9.95 -3.20 -4.45
CA ILE A 95 -8.65 -3.30 -5.14
C ILE A 95 -7.69 -2.14 -4.77
N GLN A 96 -8.22 -0.95 -4.46
CA GLN A 96 -7.42 0.16 -3.94
C GLN A 96 -6.95 -0.11 -2.51
N GLN A 97 -7.80 -0.68 -1.67
CA GLN A 97 -7.42 -1.11 -0.32
C GLN A 97 -6.36 -2.22 -0.35
N VAL A 98 -6.50 -3.21 -1.25
CA VAL A 98 -5.48 -4.24 -1.50
C VAL A 98 -4.15 -3.60 -1.88
N ARG A 99 -4.17 -2.64 -2.81
CA ARG A 99 -2.98 -1.92 -3.27
C ARG A 99 -2.25 -1.22 -2.11
N LYS A 100 -3.00 -0.52 -1.25
CA LYS A 100 -2.47 0.12 -0.04
C LYS A 100 -1.86 -0.89 0.93
N LEU A 101 -2.56 -1.99 1.21
CA LEU A 101 -2.06 -3.06 2.10
C LEU A 101 -0.76 -3.68 1.56
N ILE A 102 -0.63 -3.87 0.24
CA ILE A 102 0.61 -4.36 -0.37
C ILE A 102 1.77 -3.39 -0.12
N LEU A 103 1.56 -2.08 -0.28
CA LEU A 103 2.58 -1.07 0.02
C LEU A 103 2.99 -1.11 1.50
N GLU A 104 2.02 -1.20 2.40
CA GLU A 104 2.28 -1.31 3.84
C GLU A 104 3.05 -2.59 4.20
N MET A 105 2.71 -3.73 3.59
CA MET A 105 3.45 -4.98 3.76
C MET A 105 4.89 -4.87 3.24
N ILE A 106 5.12 -4.23 2.09
CA ILE A 106 6.48 -3.95 1.58
C ILE A 106 7.26 -3.12 2.60
N HIS A 107 6.65 -2.08 3.17
CA HIS A 107 7.27 -1.24 4.20
C HIS A 107 7.61 -2.00 5.48
N ARG A 108 6.82 -3.03 5.84
CA ARG A 108 7.00 -3.84 7.06
C ARG A 108 8.11 -4.89 6.94
N PHE A 109 8.60 -5.24 5.74
CA PHE A 109 9.70 -6.19 5.62
C PHE A 109 11.00 -5.61 6.24
N PRO A 110 11.78 -6.44 6.97
CA PRO A 110 13.04 -5.98 7.52
C PRO A 110 14.04 -5.70 6.41
N SER A 111 14.78 -4.59 6.56
CA SER A 111 15.84 -4.19 5.64
C SER A 111 17.12 -5.02 5.86
N ASN A 112 17.05 -6.32 5.65
CA ASN A 112 18.21 -7.23 5.77
C ASN A 112 18.90 -7.46 4.40
N ASP A 113 19.95 -8.28 4.39
CA ASP A 113 20.67 -8.60 3.15
C ASP A 113 19.84 -9.41 2.15
N HIS A 114 18.82 -10.14 2.59
CA HIS A 114 17.88 -10.83 1.69
C HIS A 114 16.98 -9.85 0.92
N LEU A 115 16.67 -8.69 1.49
CA LEU A 115 15.89 -7.65 0.80
C LEU A 115 16.73 -6.88 -0.22
N ARG A 116 18.05 -6.80 -0.02
CA ARG A 116 18.99 -6.00 -0.83
C ARG A 116 18.81 -6.16 -2.36
N PRO A 117 18.62 -7.36 -2.93
CA PRO A 117 18.44 -7.55 -4.38
C PRO A 117 17.20 -6.83 -4.94
N TYR A 118 16.17 -6.63 -4.12
CA TYR A 118 14.89 -6.03 -4.53
C TYR A 118 14.88 -4.51 -4.38
N VAL A 119 15.75 -3.93 -3.53
CA VAL A 119 15.74 -2.50 -3.16
C VAL A 119 15.71 -1.57 -4.38
N LYS A 120 16.52 -1.85 -5.40
CA LYS A 120 16.55 -1.03 -6.62
C LYS A 120 15.19 -1.03 -7.35
N HIS A 121 14.55 -2.19 -7.45
CA HIS A 121 13.26 -2.36 -8.09
C HIS A 121 12.16 -1.69 -7.27
N ILE A 122 12.17 -1.87 -5.94
CA ILE A 122 11.25 -1.22 -5.01
C ILE A 122 11.36 0.30 -5.15
N LEU A 123 12.55 0.89 -5.02
CA LEU A 123 12.74 2.34 -5.13
C LEU A 123 12.28 2.91 -6.47
N THR A 124 12.59 2.21 -7.58
CA THR A 124 12.16 2.65 -8.91
C THR A 124 10.64 2.67 -9.03
N LEU A 125 9.97 1.62 -8.53
CA LEU A 125 8.51 1.55 -8.54
C LEU A 125 7.90 2.58 -7.60
N MET A 126 8.39 2.72 -6.37
CA MET A 126 7.87 3.70 -5.41
C MET A 126 7.98 5.13 -5.93
N LEU A 127 9.05 5.48 -6.65
CA LEU A 127 9.17 6.80 -7.29
C LEU A 127 8.13 7.00 -8.40
N LYS A 128 7.89 5.98 -9.23
CA LYS A 128 6.81 6.02 -10.23
C LYS A 128 5.43 6.18 -9.55
N LEU A 129 5.16 5.41 -8.50
CA LEU A 129 3.89 5.46 -7.78
C LEU A 129 3.69 6.77 -7.02
N LEU A 130 4.77 7.37 -6.52
CA LEU A 130 4.74 8.71 -5.92
C LEU A 130 4.22 9.75 -6.92
N GLU A 131 4.48 9.56 -8.21
CA GLU A 131 3.95 10.42 -9.27
C GLU A 131 2.55 10.02 -9.71
N THR A 132 2.20 8.74 -9.82
CA THR A 132 0.94 8.33 -10.49
C THR A 132 -0.21 7.98 -9.57
N ASP A 133 0.05 7.64 -8.32
CA ASP A 133 -0.94 7.08 -7.39
C ASP A 133 -1.67 8.17 -6.57
N ASN A 134 -2.67 7.77 -5.78
CA ASN A 134 -3.36 8.69 -4.87
C ASN A 134 -2.48 9.08 -3.66
N GLU A 135 -2.87 10.17 -2.98
CA GLU A 135 -2.10 10.74 -1.87
C GLU A 135 -1.82 9.74 -0.73
N GLU A 136 -2.78 8.86 -0.38
CA GLU A 136 -2.57 7.87 0.67
C GLU A 136 -1.47 6.86 0.31
N ASN A 137 -1.54 6.30 -0.90
CA ASN A 137 -0.54 5.37 -1.43
C ASN A 137 0.83 6.06 -1.60
N ALA A 138 0.84 7.30 -2.09
CA ALA A 138 2.04 8.12 -2.26
C ALA A 138 2.77 8.35 -0.92
N LEU A 139 2.02 8.56 0.17
CA LEU A 139 2.58 8.75 1.50
C LEU A 139 3.28 7.49 2.03
N VAL A 140 2.71 6.30 1.76
CA VAL A 140 3.37 5.02 2.08
C VAL A 140 4.61 4.83 1.21
N CYS A 141 4.54 5.14 -0.09
CA CYS A 141 5.70 5.10 -0.99
C CYS A 141 6.86 5.97 -0.47
N LEU A 142 6.55 7.18 0.02
CA LEU A 142 7.54 8.08 0.61
C LEU A 142 8.20 7.49 1.85
N ARG A 143 7.44 6.82 2.73
CA ARG A 143 7.99 6.13 3.91
C ARG A 143 8.94 5.00 3.51
N ILE A 144 8.57 4.19 2.52
CA ILE A 144 9.43 3.11 1.98
C ILE A 144 10.73 3.70 1.41
N ILE A 145 10.63 4.74 0.59
CA ILE A 145 11.81 5.42 0.01
C ILE A 145 12.74 5.89 1.12
N ASN A 146 12.21 6.59 2.14
CA ASN A 146 12.99 7.10 3.25
C ASN A 146 13.67 5.99 4.06
N GLU A 147 12.95 4.91 4.39
CA GLU A 147 13.48 3.79 5.16
C GLU A 147 14.64 3.10 4.41
N LEU A 148 14.42 2.75 3.14
CA LEU A 148 15.42 2.07 2.32
C LEU A 148 16.67 2.92 2.09
N HIS A 149 16.49 4.23 1.84
CA HIS A 149 17.63 5.14 1.68
C HIS A 149 18.41 5.33 2.98
N ARG A 150 17.74 5.34 4.14
CA ARG A 150 18.40 5.41 5.45
C ARG A 150 19.20 4.14 5.72
N HIS A 151 18.59 2.97 5.53
CA HIS A 151 19.19 1.69 5.91
C HIS A 151 20.36 1.29 5.01
N PHE A 152 20.21 1.42 3.68
CA PHE A 152 21.23 0.98 2.73
C PHE A 152 22.23 2.09 2.36
N ARG A 153 22.24 3.23 3.08
CA ARG A 153 23.12 4.37 2.78
C ARG A 153 24.60 4.00 2.60
N PRO A 154 25.24 3.18 3.47
CA PRO A 154 26.69 2.90 3.35
C PRO A 154 27.05 2.01 2.17
N THR A 155 26.13 1.14 1.74
CA THR A 155 26.38 0.04 0.79
C THR A 155 25.78 0.27 -0.60
N PHE A 156 24.90 1.27 -0.76
CA PHE A 156 24.28 1.55 -2.05
C PHE A 156 25.26 2.19 -3.04
N ASN A 157 25.13 1.88 -4.34
CA ASN A 157 25.92 2.54 -5.37
C ASN A 157 25.65 4.07 -5.32
N PRO A 158 26.69 4.92 -5.16
CA PRO A 158 26.55 6.37 -5.12
C PRO A 158 25.77 6.99 -6.27
N GLU A 159 25.95 6.47 -7.48
CA GLU A 159 25.31 6.99 -8.68
C GLU A 159 23.81 6.73 -8.70
N VAL A 160 23.40 5.49 -8.39
CA VAL A 160 21.98 5.12 -8.35
C VAL A 160 21.27 5.89 -7.24
N ARG A 161 21.93 6.07 -6.08
CA ARG A 161 21.40 6.90 -5.00
C ARG A 161 21.21 8.35 -5.44
N SER A 162 22.23 8.92 -6.08
CA SER A 162 22.19 10.31 -6.54
C SER A 162 21.05 10.52 -7.54
N ARG A 163 20.86 9.61 -8.49
CA ARG A 163 19.77 9.67 -9.48
C ARG A 163 18.39 9.64 -8.82
N ASN A 164 18.16 8.74 -7.87
CA ASN A 164 16.89 8.65 -7.16
C ASN A 164 16.60 9.92 -6.34
N ILE A 165 17.61 10.45 -5.65
CA ILE A 165 17.49 11.71 -4.89
C ILE A 165 17.20 12.88 -5.83
N GLN A 166 17.92 12.98 -6.96
CA GLN A 166 17.68 14.02 -7.95
C GLN A 166 16.26 13.96 -8.51
N HIS A 167 15.78 12.77 -8.85
CA HIS A 167 14.42 12.58 -9.34
C HIS A 167 13.39 13.00 -8.30
N PHE A 168 13.54 12.58 -7.04
CA PHE A 168 12.68 13.02 -5.94
C PHE A 168 12.69 14.54 -5.72
N LEU A 169 13.87 15.17 -5.71
CA LEU A 169 13.97 16.63 -5.53
C LEU A 169 13.35 17.41 -6.70
N ASN A 170 13.50 16.90 -7.93
CA ASN A 170 12.85 17.49 -9.10
C ASN A 170 11.33 17.35 -9.03
N PHE A 171 10.83 16.21 -8.55
CA PHE A 171 9.41 16.02 -8.27
C PHE A 171 8.91 17.04 -7.25
N VAL A 172 9.54 17.14 -6.07
CA VAL A 172 9.19 18.11 -5.02
C VAL A 172 9.22 19.54 -5.56
N LYS A 173 10.26 19.91 -6.32
CA LYS A 173 10.37 21.24 -6.94
C LYS A 173 9.20 21.52 -7.89
N THR A 174 8.74 20.52 -8.63
CA THR A 174 7.58 20.65 -9.53
C THR A 174 6.31 20.92 -8.73
N ILE A 175 6.05 20.16 -7.66
CA ILE A 175 4.88 20.38 -6.78
C ILE A 175 4.88 21.81 -6.22
N TYR A 176 6.00 22.27 -5.67
CA TYR A 176 6.08 23.64 -5.13
C TYR A 176 5.97 24.74 -6.20
N ARG A 177 6.37 24.46 -7.45
CA ARG A 177 6.21 25.39 -8.57
C ARG A 177 4.76 25.50 -9.01
N GLU A 178 4.02 24.39 -9.02
CA GLU A 178 2.60 24.38 -9.41
C GLU A 178 1.66 24.81 -8.28
N LEU A 179 2.10 24.72 -7.02
CA LEU A 179 1.30 25.07 -5.84
C LEU A 179 0.59 26.44 -5.94
N PRO A 180 1.23 27.55 -6.37
CA PRO A 180 0.57 28.84 -6.53
C PRO A 180 -0.65 28.81 -7.47
N ASN A 181 -0.62 27.97 -8.50
CA ASN A 181 -1.71 27.82 -9.48
C ASN A 181 -2.94 27.14 -8.87
N HIS A 182 -2.77 26.50 -7.72
CA HIS A 182 -3.77 25.67 -7.07
C HIS A 182 -4.25 26.23 -5.72
N LEU A 183 -3.67 27.33 -5.23
CA LEU A 183 -3.96 27.90 -3.91
C LEU A 183 -5.45 28.22 -3.72
N SER A 184 -6.10 28.88 -4.69
CA SER A 184 -7.53 29.19 -4.61
C SER A 184 -8.35 27.91 -4.43
N ASN A 185 -8.05 26.90 -5.23
CA ASN A 185 -8.75 25.63 -5.18
C ASN A 185 -8.50 24.85 -3.86
N ILE A 186 -7.34 25.02 -3.23
CA ILE A 186 -7.01 24.37 -1.94
C ILE A 186 -7.79 25.00 -0.78
N PHE A 187 -7.93 26.33 -0.76
CA PHE A 187 -8.46 27.07 0.39
C PHE A 187 -9.92 27.53 0.24
N GLU A 188 -10.48 27.54 -0.96
CA GLU A 188 -11.87 27.95 -1.16
C GLU A 188 -12.87 26.85 -0.74
N PRO A 189 -13.91 27.20 0.03
CA PRO A 189 -14.98 26.27 0.39
C PRO A 189 -15.72 25.79 -0.85
N ARG A 190 -16.03 24.50 -0.91
CA ARG A 190 -16.69 23.89 -2.06
C ARG A 190 -18.07 23.37 -1.71
N PRO A 191 -19.02 23.45 -2.64
CA PRO A 191 -20.28 22.73 -2.50
C PRO A 191 -20.02 21.22 -2.47
N ASN A 192 -20.82 20.51 -1.68
CA ASN A 192 -20.77 19.05 -1.65
C ASN A 192 -21.10 18.48 -3.03
N TYR A 193 -20.29 17.54 -3.50
CA TYR A 193 -20.59 16.79 -4.72
C TYR A 193 -21.79 15.88 -4.45
N ARG A 194 -22.81 15.99 -5.31
CA ARG A 194 -24.01 15.15 -5.26
C ARG A 194 -24.26 14.51 -6.61
N VAL A 195 -24.59 13.23 -6.59
CA VAL A 195 -24.92 12.44 -7.78
C VAL A 195 -26.20 11.65 -7.55
N THR A 196 -26.93 11.37 -8.62
CA THR A 196 -28.13 10.53 -8.60
C THR A 196 -27.79 9.07 -8.36
N ASP A 197 -26.73 8.59 -9.02
CA ASP A 197 -26.21 7.23 -8.89
C ASP A 197 -24.68 7.24 -8.81
N LEU A 198 -24.08 6.23 -8.16
CA LEU A 198 -22.62 6.11 -8.07
C LEU A 198 -21.96 5.86 -9.43
N SER A 199 -22.69 5.30 -10.40
CA SER A 199 -22.22 5.10 -11.77
C SER A 199 -22.05 6.41 -12.55
N ASP A 200 -22.69 7.50 -12.10
CA ASP A 200 -22.58 8.83 -12.73
C ASP A 200 -21.30 9.58 -12.33
N ILE A 201 -20.50 9.02 -11.42
CA ILE A 201 -19.30 9.69 -10.90
C ILE A 201 -18.21 9.72 -11.98
N ASN A 202 -17.96 10.90 -12.52
CA ASN A 202 -16.78 11.15 -13.35
C ASN A 202 -15.55 11.45 -12.48
N VAL A 203 -14.84 10.39 -12.08
CA VAL A 203 -13.68 10.48 -11.19
C VAL A 203 -12.60 11.39 -11.78
N ASP A 204 -12.27 11.26 -13.07
CA ASP A 204 -11.21 12.03 -13.73
C ASP A 204 -11.44 13.55 -13.66
N GLN A 205 -12.69 14.00 -13.82
CA GLN A 205 -13.01 15.41 -13.67
C GLN A 205 -12.96 15.89 -12.22
N ILE A 206 -13.31 15.04 -11.26
CA ILE A 206 -13.33 15.40 -9.85
C ILE A 206 -11.90 15.48 -9.31
N ILE A 207 -11.04 14.53 -9.66
CA ILE A 207 -9.64 14.50 -9.18
C ILE A 207 -8.83 15.73 -9.61
N THR A 208 -9.10 16.30 -10.80
CA THR A 208 -8.44 17.55 -11.25
C THR A 208 -8.86 18.77 -10.44
N LYS A 209 -9.99 18.66 -9.75
CA LYS A 209 -10.55 19.75 -8.97
C LYS A 209 -10.19 19.56 -7.52
N ILE A 210 -10.26 18.39 -6.90
CA ILE A 210 -10.15 18.24 -5.44
C ILE A 210 -8.70 18.34 -4.92
N TYR A 211 -8.54 18.84 -3.69
CA TYR A 211 -7.23 18.95 -3.01
C TYR A 211 -7.23 18.32 -1.61
N SER A 212 -8.31 17.63 -1.26
CA SER A 212 -8.47 16.82 -0.06
C SER A 212 -9.37 15.63 -0.38
N ILE A 213 -9.38 14.62 0.49
CA ILE A 213 -10.40 13.57 0.42
C ILE A 213 -11.77 14.24 0.43
N THR A 214 -12.58 13.95 -0.57
CA THR A 214 -13.86 14.63 -0.79
C THR A 214 -14.98 13.58 -0.83
N PRO A 215 -15.93 13.62 0.12
CA PRO A 215 -17.08 12.75 0.07
C PRO A 215 -18.04 13.18 -1.05
N ILE A 216 -18.46 12.23 -1.87
CA ILE A 216 -19.54 12.39 -2.84
C ILE A 216 -20.77 11.71 -2.27
N TYR A 217 -21.84 12.47 -2.13
CA TYR A 217 -23.12 11.95 -1.62
C TYR A 217 -24.01 11.53 -2.78
N THR A 218 -24.77 10.47 -2.58
CA THR A 218 -25.86 10.13 -3.49
C THR A 218 -27.18 10.69 -2.98
N ASP A 219 -28.09 10.98 -3.90
CA ASP A 219 -29.48 11.30 -3.54
C ASP A 219 -30.25 10.07 -3.02
N GLN A 220 -29.71 8.86 -3.22
CA GLN A 220 -30.22 7.62 -2.65
C GLN A 220 -29.87 7.49 -1.16
N THR A 221 -30.81 6.93 -0.39
CA THR A 221 -30.63 6.59 1.01
C THR A 221 -30.66 5.09 1.21
N THR A 222 -29.88 4.61 2.16
CA THR A 222 -29.95 3.21 2.61
C THR A 222 -31.33 2.90 3.19
N THR A 223 -31.66 1.61 3.34
CA THR A 223 -32.91 1.14 3.99
C THR A 223 -33.12 1.70 5.40
N ASN A 224 -32.07 2.18 6.05
CA ASN A 224 -32.09 2.77 7.39
C ASN A 224 -32.13 4.32 7.36
N GLY A 225 -32.32 4.93 6.19
CA GLY A 225 -32.38 6.38 6.00
C GLY A 225 -31.02 7.09 6.03
N ALA A 226 -29.90 6.37 6.12
CA ALA A 226 -28.57 6.97 6.07
C ALA A 226 -28.18 7.31 4.62
N ALA A 227 -27.55 8.48 4.43
CA ALA A 227 -27.04 8.92 3.14
C ALA A 227 -25.87 8.02 2.68
N ILE A 228 -25.93 7.54 1.44
CA ILE A 228 -24.83 6.79 0.82
C ILE A 228 -23.79 7.80 0.33
N HIS A 229 -22.52 7.53 0.60
CA HIS A 229 -21.42 8.34 0.11
C HIS A 229 -20.21 7.49 -0.27
N VAL A 230 -19.37 8.02 -1.14
CA VAL A 230 -18.05 7.47 -1.49
C VAL A 230 -16.98 8.55 -1.36
N SER A 231 -15.77 8.16 -1.01
CA SER A 231 -14.66 9.06 -0.75
C SER A 231 -13.75 9.11 -1.95
N VAL A 232 -13.76 10.23 -2.68
CA VAL A 232 -12.78 10.43 -3.75
C VAL A 232 -11.51 11.01 -3.15
N MET A 233 -10.45 10.22 -3.27
CA MET A 233 -9.09 10.56 -2.88
C MET A 233 -8.49 11.49 -3.92
N ARG A 234 -7.73 12.45 -3.41
CA ARG A 234 -7.02 13.41 -4.23
C ARG A 234 -6.01 12.74 -5.15
N ALA A 235 -6.02 13.15 -6.42
CA ALA A 235 -4.90 12.94 -7.33
C ALA A 235 -4.04 14.21 -7.37
N ARG A 236 -2.91 14.20 -6.65
CA ARG A 236 -1.86 15.24 -6.69
C ARG A 236 -2.29 16.70 -6.36
N CYS A 237 -1.28 17.56 -6.22
CA CYS A 237 -1.33 19.02 -6.40
C CYS A 237 -0.35 19.40 -7.51
#